data_AF-A0A961IEI3-F1
#
_entry.id   AF-A0A961IEI3-F1
#
_cell.length_a   1.000
_cell.length_b   1.000
_cell.length_c   1.000
_cell.angle_alpha   90.00
_cell.angle_beta   90.00
_cell.angle_gamma   90.00
#
_symmetry.space_group_name_H-M   'P 1'
#
loop_
_entity.id
_entity.type
_entity.pdbx_description
1 polymer ?
#
loop_
_entity_poly.entity_id
_entity_poly.type
_entity_poly.pdbx_seq_one_letter_code
_entity_poly.pdbx_strand_id
1 'polypeptide(L)'
;TNITMAANSAYQRGGGIYATASALVTLVNATVISNTANNGGSGLYVYNTSSTVNVYNSVFYNNGSGQDLLNESGATLNGEKTYTQQIPSGYGSPEGFYKLSLDPFFRSDDPDGPDNLYGTDDDGLRLSNAGKLKNIGNTLLNKESIDLLGNSRLNGISVDIGAYEN
;
A
#
# COMPACT_ATOMS: atom_id res chain seq x y z
N THR A 1 -3.95 -6.24 -8.08
CA THR A 1 -2.49 -6.11 -8.20
C THR A 1 -2.20 -4.82 -8.95
N ASN A 2 -0.99 -4.25 -8.86
CA ASN A 2 -0.62 -3.00 -9.55
C ASN A 2 -1.68 -1.90 -9.44
N ILE A 3 -2.09 -1.59 -8.22
CA ILE A 3 -3.23 -0.69 -8.00
C ILE A 3 -2.82 0.46 -7.10
N THR A 4 -3.30 1.65 -7.47
CA THR A 4 -3.32 2.82 -6.60
C THR A 4 -4.71 2.94 -6.00
N MET A 5 -4.79 2.99 -4.67
CA MET A 5 -6.01 3.33 -3.92
C MET A 5 -5.75 4.64 -3.20
N ALA A 6 -6.29 5.73 -3.74
CA ALA A 6 -5.96 7.07 -3.31
C ALA A 6 -7.20 7.89 -2.93
N ALA A 7 -7.04 8.76 -1.93
CA ALA A 7 -7.99 9.81 -1.57
C ALA A 7 -9.44 9.35 -1.27
N ASN A 8 -9.63 8.08 -0.89
CA ASN A 8 -10.94 7.60 -0.47
C ASN A 8 -11.24 8.02 0.97
N SER A 9 -12.53 8.19 1.28
CA SER A 9 -12.96 8.57 2.62
C SER A 9 -14.08 7.67 3.12
N ALA A 10 -13.99 7.26 4.37
CA ALA A 10 -15.04 6.54 5.08
C ALA A 10 -15.40 7.26 6.38
N TYR A 11 -16.70 7.29 6.71
CA TYR A 11 -17.14 7.93 7.95
C TYR A 11 -16.62 7.23 9.21
N GLN A 12 -16.34 5.92 9.15
CA GLN A 12 -15.87 5.17 10.32
C GLN A 12 -14.48 4.59 10.11
N ARG A 13 -14.34 3.54 9.30
CA ARG A 13 -13.10 2.75 9.19
C ARG A 13 -12.89 2.30 7.76
N GLY A 14 -11.65 1.97 7.40
CA GLY A 14 -11.35 1.37 6.10
C GLY A 14 -11.57 2.34 4.94
N GLY A 15 -10.97 3.55 5.04
CA GLY A 15 -11.08 4.57 4.00
C GLY A 15 -10.71 4.05 2.62
N GLY A 16 -9.57 3.35 2.52
CA GLY A 16 -9.18 2.60 1.33
C GLY A 16 -9.85 1.23 1.25
N ILE A 17 -9.66 0.40 2.28
CA ILE A 17 -10.21 -0.97 2.32
C ILE A 17 -10.85 -1.28 3.66
N TYR A 18 -12.07 -1.81 3.62
CA TYR A 18 -12.80 -2.34 4.76
C TYR A 18 -13.03 -3.85 4.60
N ALA A 19 -12.14 -4.66 5.18
CA ALA A 19 -12.16 -6.12 5.08
C ALA A 19 -12.80 -6.76 6.33
N THR A 20 -14.05 -7.21 6.19
CA THR A 20 -14.82 -7.84 7.27
C THR A 20 -15.67 -9.00 6.76
N ALA A 21 -16.33 -9.71 7.69
CA ALA A 21 -17.30 -10.77 7.39
C ALA A 21 -16.75 -11.88 6.48
N SER A 22 -15.64 -12.50 6.89
CA SER A 22 -14.96 -13.58 6.13
C SER A 22 -14.34 -13.10 4.82
N ALA A 23 -13.83 -11.87 4.80
CA ALA A 23 -13.14 -11.32 3.64
C ALA A 23 -11.83 -12.06 3.36
N LEU A 24 -11.54 -12.31 2.08
CA LEU A 24 -10.24 -12.78 1.60
C LEU A 24 -9.72 -11.77 0.58
N VAL A 25 -8.71 -10.98 0.96
CA VAL A 25 -8.14 -9.91 0.13
C VAL A 25 -6.65 -10.17 -0.06
N THR A 26 -6.17 -10.03 -1.30
CA THR A 26 -4.75 -10.08 -1.62
C THR A 26 -4.35 -8.83 -2.40
N LEU A 27 -3.44 -8.05 -1.82
CA LEU A 27 -2.82 -6.90 -2.45
C LEU A 27 -1.39 -7.26 -2.84
N VAL A 28 -1.03 -7.02 -4.10
CA VAL A 28 0.33 -7.19 -4.59
C VAL A 28 0.69 -5.97 -5.41
N ASN A 29 1.86 -5.39 -5.13
CA ASN A 29 2.36 -4.17 -5.77
C ASN A 29 1.32 -3.04 -5.71
N ALA A 30 0.77 -2.79 -4.53
CA ALA A 30 -0.25 -1.77 -4.31
C ALA A 30 0.34 -0.52 -3.65
N THR A 31 -0.17 0.64 -4.05
CA THR A 31 0.06 1.91 -3.37
C THR A 31 -1.26 2.38 -2.76
N VAL A 32 -1.32 2.46 -1.43
CA VAL A 32 -2.52 2.92 -0.70
C VAL A 32 -2.17 4.24 -0.04
N ILE A 33 -2.76 5.34 -0.50
CA ILE A 33 -2.32 6.68 -0.12
C ILE A 33 -3.44 7.67 0.14
N SER A 34 -3.25 8.58 1.11
CA SER A 34 -4.16 9.72 1.34
C SER A 34 -5.61 9.32 1.61
N ASN A 35 -5.87 8.07 2.01
CA ASN A 35 -7.20 7.63 2.39
C ASN A 35 -7.50 8.08 3.83
N THR A 36 -8.76 8.34 4.15
CA THR A 36 -9.17 8.89 5.45
C THR A 36 -10.32 8.09 6.07
N ALA A 37 -10.26 7.89 7.39
CA ALA A 37 -11.37 7.37 8.17
C ALA A 37 -11.34 7.91 9.61
N ASN A 38 -12.51 8.23 10.19
CA ASN A 38 -12.59 8.90 11.50
C ASN A 38 -12.14 8.01 12.68
N ASN A 39 -12.29 6.68 12.56
CA ASN A 39 -12.07 5.72 13.65
C ASN A 39 -10.92 4.76 13.35
N GLY A 40 -10.01 5.11 12.43
CA GLY A 40 -8.80 4.35 12.14
C GLY A 40 -8.89 3.34 10.99
N GLY A 41 -7.76 2.70 10.69
CA GLY A 41 -7.61 1.82 9.54
C GLY A 41 -7.89 2.57 8.23
N SER A 42 -7.34 3.78 8.11
CA SER A 42 -7.70 4.69 7.02
C SER A 42 -7.27 4.13 5.67
N GLY A 43 -6.13 3.44 5.59
CA GLY A 43 -5.72 2.70 4.40
C GLY A 43 -6.37 1.32 4.36
N LEU A 44 -6.24 0.56 5.44
CA LEU A 44 -6.81 -0.79 5.55
C LEU A 44 -7.31 -1.06 6.97
N TYR A 45 -8.58 -1.44 7.05
CA TYR A 45 -9.20 -2.00 8.24
C TYR A 45 -9.52 -3.47 8.03
N VAL A 46 -9.07 -4.33 8.95
CA VAL A 46 -9.35 -5.77 8.94
C VAL A 46 -10.01 -6.18 10.25
N TYR A 47 -11.12 -6.89 10.15
CA TYR A 47 -11.90 -7.32 11.31
C TYR A 47 -12.48 -8.72 11.14
N ASN A 48 -12.67 -9.40 12.28
CA ASN A 48 -13.22 -10.75 12.43
C ASN A 48 -12.20 -11.86 12.16
N THR A 49 -12.18 -12.89 13.01
CA THR A 49 -11.27 -14.04 12.94
C THR A 49 -11.37 -14.82 11.63
N SER A 50 -12.48 -14.73 10.91
CA SER A 50 -12.64 -15.36 9.60
C SER A 50 -12.06 -14.56 8.44
N SER A 51 -11.62 -13.30 8.66
CA SER A 51 -11.07 -12.45 7.61
C SER A 51 -9.56 -12.62 7.49
N THR A 52 -9.07 -12.73 6.26
CA THR A 52 -7.65 -12.82 5.93
C THR A 52 -7.29 -11.79 4.88
N VAL A 53 -6.28 -10.98 5.16
CA VAL A 53 -5.69 -10.04 4.21
C VAL A 53 -4.22 -10.34 4.03
N ASN A 54 -3.80 -10.53 2.79
CA ASN A 54 -2.42 -10.72 2.40
C ASN A 54 -1.93 -9.48 1.67
N VAL A 55 -0.81 -8.90 2.11
CA VAL A 55 -0.26 -7.69 1.50
C VAL A 55 1.21 -7.87 1.17
N TYR A 56 1.53 -7.75 -0.12
CA TYR A 56 2.84 -8.05 -0.66
C TYR A 56 3.36 -6.92 -1.52
N ASN A 57 4.66 -6.62 -1.42
CA ASN A 57 5.33 -5.59 -2.23
C ASN A 57 4.57 -4.26 -2.28
N SER A 58 3.93 -3.88 -1.17
CA SER A 58 2.97 -2.76 -1.17
C SER A 58 3.38 -1.68 -0.19
N VAL A 59 2.81 -0.50 -0.38
CA VAL A 59 3.10 0.67 0.46
C VAL A 59 1.81 1.34 0.89
N PHE A 60 1.70 1.63 2.18
CA PHE A 60 0.65 2.44 2.79
C PHE A 60 1.29 3.73 3.28
N TYR A 61 0.85 4.87 2.77
CA TYR A 61 1.46 6.15 3.10
C TYR A 61 0.39 7.23 3.27
N ASN A 62 0.59 8.15 4.22
CA ASN A 62 -0.29 9.28 4.43
C ASN A 62 -1.79 8.91 4.58
N ASN A 63 -2.13 7.73 5.15
CA ASN A 63 -3.53 7.37 5.34
C ASN A 63 -4.00 7.77 6.74
N GLY A 64 -4.87 8.77 6.80
CA GLY A 64 -5.36 9.36 8.04
C GLY A 64 -4.24 9.91 8.93
N SER A 65 -4.59 10.32 10.15
CA SER A 65 -3.65 10.85 11.13
C SER A 65 -2.84 9.75 11.84
N GLY A 66 -2.14 8.90 11.06
CA GLY A 66 -1.19 7.90 11.56
C GLY A 66 -1.78 6.53 11.95
N GLN A 67 -3.01 6.25 11.55
CA GLN A 67 -3.63 4.91 11.66
C GLN A 67 -3.86 4.35 10.26
N ASP A 68 -2.75 4.09 9.55
CA ASP A 68 -2.76 3.54 8.19
C ASP A 68 -3.51 2.20 8.17
N LEU A 69 -3.21 1.37 9.16
CA LEU A 69 -3.65 -0.01 9.27
C LEU A 69 -4.26 -0.24 10.65
N LEU A 70 -5.34 -1.01 10.67
CA LEU A 70 -5.97 -1.46 11.90
C LEU A 70 -6.47 -2.89 11.71
N ASN A 71 -5.90 -3.81 12.48
CA ASN A 71 -6.25 -5.23 12.50
C ASN A 71 -6.86 -5.58 13.85
N GLU A 72 -8.14 -5.99 13.88
CA GLU A 72 -8.91 -6.16 15.10
C GLU A 72 -9.66 -7.50 15.15
N SER A 73 -10.09 -7.89 16.36
CA SER A 73 -10.92 -9.07 16.62
C SER A 73 -10.37 -10.37 16.02
N GLY A 74 -9.05 -10.53 16.12
CA GLY A 74 -8.33 -11.75 15.74
C GLY A 74 -8.29 -12.03 14.25
N ALA A 75 -8.53 -11.03 13.39
CA ALA A 75 -8.35 -11.20 11.96
C ALA A 75 -6.87 -11.42 11.59
N THR A 76 -6.67 -12.07 10.44
CA THR A 76 -5.33 -12.42 9.95
C THR A 76 -4.85 -11.38 8.95
N LEU A 77 -3.71 -10.76 9.25
CA LEU A 77 -3.02 -9.82 8.36
C LEU A 77 -1.60 -10.34 8.10
N ASN A 78 -1.37 -10.82 6.89
CA ASN A 78 -0.07 -11.34 6.46
C ASN A 78 0.63 -10.29 5.60
N GLY A 79 1.91 -10.08 5.87
CA GLY A 79 2.75 -9.14 5.13
C GLY A 79 3.96 -9.80 4.52
N GLU A 80 4.40 -9.28 3.40
CA GLU A 80 5.77 -9.46 2.92
C GLU A 80 6.20 -8.24 2.12
N LYS A 81 7.39 -7.69 2.42
CA LYS A 81 7.90 -6.49 1.75
C LYS A 81 6.86 -5.36 1.71
N THR A 82 6.13 -5.17 2.80
CA THR A 82 5.12 -4.12 2.91
C THR A 82 5.60 -3.00 3.80
N TYR A 83 5.38 -1.76 3.36
CA TYR A 83 5.93 -0.56 4.01
C TYR A 83 4.82 0.40 4.42
N THR A 84 4.93 0.98 5.61
CA THR A 84 3.85 1.76 6.24
C THR A 84 4.39 2.99 6.96
N GLN A 85 3.61 4.07 7.13
CA GLN A 85 4.03 5.24 7.92
C GLN A 85 3.89 4.94 9.43
N GLN A 86 2.84 4.22 9.81
CA GLN A 86 2.61 3.73 11.17
C GLN A 86 3.59 2.62 11.58
N ILE A 87 4.02 2.61 12.85
CA ILE A 87 4.86 1.52 13.38
C ILE A 87 4.04 0.21 13.42
N PRO A 88 4.57 -0.94 12.93
CA PRO A 88 3.85 -2.21 12.90
C PRO A 88 3.20 -2.66 14.22
N SER A 89 3.84 -2.37 15.35
CA SER A 89 3.27 -2.67 16.67
C SER A 89 1.95 -1.96 16.96
N GLY A 90 1.62 -0.89 16.24
CA GLY A 90 0.35 -0.19 16.34
C GLY A 90 -0.85 -0.97 15.79
N TYR A 91 -0.64 -2.06 15.06
CA TYR A 91 -1.71 -2.89 14.46
C TYR A 91 -1.43 -4.39 14.57
N GLY A 92 -0.68 -4.80 15.61
CA GLY A 92 -0.45 -6.20 15.96
C GLY A 92 0.91 -6.78 15.56
N SER A 93 1.85 -5.96 15.08
CA SER A 93 3.19 -6.37 14.62
C SER A 93 3.18 -7.52 13.61
N PRO A 94 2.34 -7.48 12.56
CA PRO A 94 2.36 -8.52 11.54
C PRO A 94 3.74 -8.62 10.89
N GLU A 95 4.22 -9.85 10.70
CA GLU A 95 5.48 -10.12 10.01
C GLU A 95 5.47 -9.55 8.59
N GLY A 96 6.64 -9.12 8.09
CA GLY A 96 6.79 -8.60 6.74
C GLY A 96 6.30 -7.16 6.53
N PHE A 97 5.87 -6.48 7.59
CA PHE A 97 5.59 -5.03 7.60
C PHE A 97 6.75 -4.24 8.20
N TYR A 98 7.10 -3.14 7.54
CA TYR A 98 8.23 -2.29 7.92
C TYR A 98 7.83 -0.82 7.96
N LYS A 99 8.27 -0.09 9.00
CA LYS A 99 8.03 1.35 9.09
C LYS A 99 8.89 2.11 8.08
N LEU A 100 8.28 3.04 7.36
CA LEU A 100 8.96 4.05 6.57
C LEU A 100 9.67 5.07 7.45
N SER A 101 10.79 5.57 6.95
CA SER A 101 11.60 6.61 7.62
C SER A 101 11.44 8.00 6.98
N LEU A 102 10.90 8.06 5.77
CA LEU A 102 10.61 9.27 5.00
C LEU A 102 9.51 8.98 3.98
N ASP A 103 9.03 10.02 3.31
CA ASP A 103 8.22 9.91 2.10
C ASP A 103 8.97 9.10 1.01
N PRO A 104 8.41 7.98 0.53
CA PRO A 104 9.05 7.20 -0.53
C PRO A 104 8.83 7.78 -1.93
N PHE A 105 7.88 8.70 -2.12
CA PHE A 105 7.41 9.13 -3.45
C PHE A 105 8.06 10.44 -3.91
N PHE A 106 7.98 10.70 -5.22
CA PHE A 106 8.46 11.94 -5.82
C PHE A 106 7.58 13.15 -5.47
N ARG A 107 6.25 12.96 -5.51
CA ARG A 107 5.22 13.97 -5.16
C ARG A 107 4.03 13.30 -4.48
N SER A 108 4.17 12.92 -3.21
CA SER A 108 3.07 12.30 -2.46
C SER A 108 1.91 13.27 -2.14
N ASP A 109 2.18 14.57 -2.27
CA ASP A 109 1.23 15.67 -2.15
C ASP A 109 0.39 15.91 -3.42
N ASP A 110 0.84 15.36 -4.56
CA ASP A 110 0.16 15.40 -5.86
C ASP A 110 0.17 14.01 -6.53
N PRO A 111 -0.58 13.03 -5.99
CA PRO A 111 -0.49 11.63 -6.41
C PRO A 111 -0.80 11.34 -7.89
N ASP A 112 -1.82 11.99 -8.43
CA ASP A 112 -2.29 11.91 -9.83
C ASP A 112 -1.61 12.92 -10.75
N GLY A 113 -0.65 13.69 -10.21
CA GLY A 113 0.18 14.60 -10.98
C GLY A 113 -0.56 15.81 -11.57
N PRO A 114 0.20 16.69 -12.25
CA PRO A 114 -0.30 17.92 -12.87
C PRO A 114 -1.51 17.77 -13.78
N ASP A 115 -1.67 16.63 -14.47
CA ASP A 115 -2.80 16.39 -15.36
C ASP A 115 -4.08 15.91 -14.62
N ASN A 116 -3.98 15.60 -13.33
CA ASN A 116 -5.05 15.08 -12.46
C ASN A 116 -5.66 13.77 -12.97
N LEU A 117 -4.86 12.93 -13.63
CA LEU A 117 -5.25 11.62 -14.12
C LEU A 117 -4.31 10.56 -13.59
N TYR A 118 -4.82 9.64 -12.77
CA TYR A 118 -4.04 8.46 -12.39
C TYR A 118 -3.68 7.59 -13.60
N GLY A 119 -2.50 7.00 -13.55
CA GLY A 119 -2.01 6.08 -14.57
C GLY A 119 -1.34 6.79 -15.75
N THR A 120 -0.81 7.99 -15.51
CA THR A 120 -0.10 8.81 -16.50
C THR A 120 1.37 9.01 -16.12
N ASP A 121 2.12 9.63 -17.03
CA ASP A 121 3.56 9.74 -16.88
C ASP A 121 4.00 10.70 -15.76
N ASP A 122 3.12 11.59 -15.33
CA ASP A 122 3.39 12.63 -14.35
C ASP A 122 2.89 12.29 -12.94
N ASP A 123 2.26 11.12 -12.76
CA ASP A 123 1.87 10.55 -11.46
C ASP A 123 2.98 10.73 -10.41
N GLY A 124 2.61 11.33 -9.29
CA GLY A 124 3.53 11.64 -8.18
C GLY A 124 4.01 10.41 -7.39
N LEU A 125 3.36 9.26 -7.60
CA LEU A 125 3.53 8.01 -6.84
C LEU A 125 4.68 7.10 -7.31
N ARG A 126 5.49 7.58 -8.25
CA ARG A 126 6.78 6.99 -8.57
C ARG A 126 7.75 7.13 -7.40
N LEU A 127 8.65 6.17 -7.21
CA LEU A 127 9.58 6.20 -6.08
C LEU A 127 10.64 7.28 -6.32
N SER A 128 10.89 8.13 -5.32
CA SER A 128 11.91 9.16 -5.41
C SER A 128 13.32 8.55 -5.52
N ASN A 129 14.30 9.31 -6.01
CA ASN A 129 15.70 8.83 -6.07
C ASN A 129 16.34 8.56 -4.70
N ALA A 130 15.73 9.06 -3.62
CA ALA A 130 16.11 8.71 -2.24
C ALA A 130 15.28 7.53 -1.68
N GLY A 131 14.34 7.01 -2.46
CA GLY A 131 13.39 5.97 -2.07
C GLY A 131 14.09 4.65 -1.80
N LYS A 132 14.10 4.24 -0.52
CA LYS A 132 14.63 2.93 -0.06
C LYS A 132 13.84 1.72 -0.59
N LEU A 133 12.80 1.96 -1.39
CA LEU A 133 11.85 0.96 -1.84
C LEU A 133 12.12 0.45 -3.26
N LYS A 134 13.14 1.00 -3.95
CA LYS A 134 13.52 0.56 -5.28
C LYS A 134 14.20 -0.80 -5.24
N ASN A 135 13.79 -1.72 -6.12
CA ASN A 135 14.45 -3.00 -6.36
C ASN A 135 14.60 -3.92 -5.14
N ILE A 136 13.68 -3.82 -4.17
CA ILE A 136 13.73 -4.62 -2.93
C ILE A 136 12.52 -5.54 -2.75
N GLY A 137 11.56 -5.53 -3.67
CA GLY A 137 10.38 -6.38 -3.62
C GLY A 137 10.70 -7.85 -3.86
N ASN A 138 9.75 -8.70 -3.47
CA ASN A 138 9.81 -10.14 -3.72
C ASN A 138 9.25 -10.45 -5.12
N THR A 139 10.12 -10.92 -6.02
CA THR A 139 9.76 -11.28 -7.39
C THR A 139 8.92 -12.53 -7.52
N LEU A 140 8.94 -13.45 -6.54
CA LEU A 140 8.09 -14.66 -6.54
C LEU A 140 6.61 -14.34 -6.25
N LEU A 141 6.35 -13.23 -5.56
CA LEU A 141 4.99 -12.77 -5.24
C LEU A 141 4.42 -11.86 -6.32
N ASN A 142 5.27 -11.22 -7.14
CA ASN A 142 4.85 -10.50 -8.33
C ASN A 142 4.51 -11.48 -9.46
N LYS A 143 3.27 -11.43 -9.97
CA LYS A 143 2.82 -12.22 -11.13
C LYS A 143 2.62 -11.39 -12.38
N GLU A 144 2.82 -10.08 -12.29
CA GLU A 144 2.55 -9.13 -13.36
C GLU A 144 3.82 -8.88 -14.17
N SER A 145 3.68 -8.75 -15.49
CA SER A 145 4.79 -8.43 -16.39
C SER A 145 5.06 -6.93 -16.48
N ILE A 146 4.05 -6.10 -16.26
CA ILE A 146 4.12 -4.63 -16.34
C ILE A 146 3.54 -3.98 -15.08
N ASP A 147 3.92 -2.73 -14.81
CA ASP A 147 3.38 -1.90 -13.73
C ASP A 147 2.11 -1.15 -14.17
N LEU A 148 1.66 -0.18 -13.37
CA LEU A 148 0.46 0.60 -13.69
C LEU A 148 0.60 1.49 -14.95
N LEU A 149 1.83 1.81 -15.36
CA LEU A 149 2.12 2.66 -16.52
C LEU A 149 2.59 1.85 -17.75
N GLY A 150 2.71 0.53 -17.63
CA GLY A 150 3.18 -0.34 -18.69
C GLY A 150 4.68 -0.61 -18.70
N ASN A 151 5.43 -0.13 -17.70
CA ASN A 151 6.86 -0.44 -17.56
C ASN A 151 7.05 -1.88 -17.10
N SER A 152 8.12 -2.54 -17.52
CA SER A 152 8.42 -3.92 -17.10
C SER A 152 8.63 -4.01 -15.59
N ARG A 153 7.85 -4.85 -14.90
CA ARG A 153 8.03 -5.17 -13.46
C ARG A 153 9.34 -5.87 -13.15
N LEU A 154 9.89 -6.55 -14.14
CA LEU A 154 11.17 -7.24 -14.02
C LEU A 154 12.16 -6.48 -14.89
N ASN A 155 12.77 -5.44 -14.31
CA ASN A 155 13.86 -4.72 -14.94
C ASN A 155 15.19 -5.32 -14.45
N GLY A 156 15.47 -6.56 -14.87
CA GLY A 156 16.56 -7.38 -14.34
C GLY A 156 16.06 -8.54 -13.46
N ILE A 157 16.32 -8.48 -12.14
CA ILE A 157 15.99 -9.56 -11.16
C ILE A 157 15.18 -9.07 -9.94
N SER A 158 14.76 -7.81 -9.92
CA SER A 158 14.06 -7.18 -8.80
C SER A 158 12.83 -6.42 -9.29
N VAL A 159 11.94 -6.12 -8.33
CA VAL A 159 10.70 -5.37 -8.53
C VAL A 159 10.67 -4.24 -7.49
N ASP A 160 10.20 -3.06 -7.89
CA ASP A 160 9.95 -1.96 -6.97
C ASP A 160 8.74 -2.26 -6.06
N ILE A 161 8.72 -1.69 -4.86
CA ILE A 161 7.52 -1.74 -4.00
C ILE A 161 6.50 -0.73 -4.53
N GLY A 162 5.23 -1.14 -4.56
CA GLY A 162 4.11 -0.29 -4.93
C GLY A 162 3.67 -0.43 -6.39
N ALA A 163 2.78 0.44 -6.83
CA ALA A 163 2.09 0.32 -8.12
C ALA A 163 2.95 0.66 -9.37
N TYR A 164 4.15 1.23 -9.18
CA TYR A 164 4.99 1.78 -10.24
C TYR A 164 6.42 1.22 -10.16
N GLU A 165 7.08 1.07 -11.30
CA GLU A 165 8.52 0.86 -11.45
C GLU A 165 9.24 2.17 -11.79
N ASN A 166 10.54 2.25 -11.49
CA ASN A 166 11.39 3.40 -11.77
C ASN A 166 12.67 3.06 -12.53
#